data_AF-A0A162KGC2-F1
#
_entry.id   AF-A0A162KGC2-F1
#
_cell.length_a   1.000
_cell.length_b   1.000
_cell.length_c   1.000
_cell.angle_alpha   90.00
_cell.angle_beta   90.00
_cell.angle_gamma   90.00
#
_symmetry.space_group_name_H-M   'P 1'
#
loop_
_entity.id
_entity.type
_entity.pdbx_description
1 polymer ?
#
loop_
_entity_poly.entity_id
_entity_poly.type
_entity_poly.pdbx_seq_one_letter_code
_entity_poly.pdbx_strand_id
1 'polypeptide(L)'
;MATIKAPARLPELVKAAFAKALHEGDLSYFPTHVQDVRVGALSFQLRFSPSLANKPKAPPKQQGTTSSPSPKPFDPFAYTSPPPRLFVADVGAAHFLVLNKFAIVPEHFILATRDFKPQTHVLDADDLYATLACIRAYEEGSSSSSAHGGGALFAFFNCGAHSGASQPHRHIQLLPVAAMREGLPENSAWSVLASRLDGDDGAVAPFRTFSDAIGLDTSREDLHTTYLRLYEQAVRAAAAAKDDEPAAAKSGEEAAVSYNMAMTRDRLVLCPRLAEGGSIMDPDTGDVVGQVSLNGTMLAGTALVKTEAEWDALRRSPRALTAVLKSVGVAQPHFVEENIKL
;
A
#
# COMPACT_ATOMS: atom_id res chain seq x y z
N MET A 1 -16.38 -14.07 -21.18
CA MET A 1 -15.20 -13.41 -20.57
C MET A 1 -14.24 -14.49 -20.09
N ALA A 2 -12.94 -14.34 -20.29
CA ALA A 2 -11.97 -15.28 -19.72
C ALA A 2 -12.08 -15.25 -18.19
N THR A 3 -12.05 -16.42 -17.55
CA THR A 3 -12.22 -16.53 -16.09
C THR A 3 -11.01 -15.93 -15.38
N ILE A 4 -11.22 -14.86 -14.60
CA ILE A 4 -10.21 -14.36 -13.66
C ILE A 4 -10.16 -15.33 -12.49
N LYS A 5 -9.01 -15.98 -12.31
CA LYS A 5 -8.80 -16.96 -11.24
C LYS A 5 -7.35 -16.90 -10.80
N ALA A 6 -7.15 -16.71 -9.49
CA ALA A 6 -5.84 -16.85 -8.86
C ALA A 6 -5.45 -18.33 -8.74
N PRO A 7 -4.15 -18.67 -8.69
CA PRO A 7 -3.72 -20.06 -8.56
C PRO A 7 -4.18 -20.65 -7.22
N ALA A 8 -4.52 -21.94 -7.21
CA ALA A 8 -4.78 -22.66 -5.98
C ALA A 8 -3.51 -22.73 -5.11
N ARG A 9 -3.66 -22.84 -3.79
CA ARG A 9 -2.53 -22.89 -2.84
C ARG A 9 -1.60 -21.67 -2.96
N LEU A 10 -2.17 -20.50 -3.25
CA LEU A 10 -1.42 -19.26 -3.46
C LEU A 10 -0.39 -18.95 -2.34
N PRO A 11 -0.69 -19.12 -1.03
CA PRO A 11 0.29 -18.85 0.02
C PRO A 11 1.57 -19.65 -0.12
N GLU A 12 1.45 -20.95 -0.43
CA GLU A 12 2.60 -21.83 -0.57
C GLU A 12 3.39 -21.56 -1.85
N LEU A 13 2.71 -21.18 -2.95
CA LEU A 13 3.37 -20.77 -4.18
C LEU A 13 4.20 -19.50 -3.97
N VAL A 14 3.63 -18.49 -3.30
CA VAL A 14 4.35 -17.24 -2.98
C VAL A 14 5.53 -17.53 -2.06
N LYS A 15 5.33 -18.32 -1.00
CA LYS A 15 6.39 -18.72 -0.07
C LYS A 15 7.53 -19.47 -0.76
N ALA A 16 7.21 -20.45 -1.61
CA ALA A 16 8.21 -21.22 -2.35
C ALA A 16 8.96 -20.35 -3.36
N ALA A 17 8.26 -19.49 -4.10
CA ALA A 17 8.88 -18.56 -5.03
C ALA A 17 9.80 -17.56 -4.31
N PHE A 18 9.35 -17.03 -3.16
CA PHE A 18 10.14 -16.10 -2.36
C PHE A 18 11.42 -16.75 -1.84
N ALA A 19 11.34 -17.94 -1.26
CA ALA A 19 12.50 -18.68 -0.77
C ALA A 19 13.50 -18.97 -1.90
N LYS A 20 13.01 -19.39 -3.07
CA LYS A 20 13.83 -19.63 -4.24
C LYS A 20 14.53 -18.36 -4.74
N ALA A 21 13.78 -17.28 -4.95
CA ALA A 21 14.32 -16.02 -5.47
C ALA A 21 15.33 -15.37 -4.50
N LEU A 22 15.11 -15.53 -3.19
CA LEU A 22 16.07 -15.10 -2.16
C LEU A 22 17.36 -15.92 -2.22
N HIS A 23 17.25 -17.26 -2.35
CA HIS A 23 18.41 -18.14 -2.46
C HIS A 23 19.23 -17.89 -3.74
N GLU A 24 18.55 -17.64 -4.86
CA GLU A 24 19.18 -17.37 -6.16
C GLU A 24 19.71 -15.93 -6.30
N GLY A 25 19.43 -15.05 -5.33
CA GLY A 25 19.86 -13.65 -5.34
C GLY A 25 19.06 -12.75 -6.29
N ASP A 26 17.93 -13.24 -6.82
CA ASP A 26 17.04 -12.47 -7.70
C ASP A 26 16.21 -11.44 -6.93
N LEU A 27 16.04 -11.64 -5.62
CA LEU A 27 15.35 -10.77 -4.68
C LEU A 27 16.27 -10.41 -3.50
N SER A 28 16.14 -9.20 -2.98
CA SER A 28 16.77 -8.75 -1.73
C SER A 28 15.73 -8.53 -0.64
N TYR A 29 15.91 -9.20 0.50
CA TYR A 29 15.13 -8.98 1.71
C TYR A 29 15.89 -8.06 2.66
N PHE A 30 15.21 -7.04 3.16
CA PHE A 30 15.76 -6.02 4.05
C PHE A 30 15.08 -6.15 5.42
N PRO A 31 15.71 -6.84 6.39
CA PRO A 31 15.14 -6.96 7.72
C PRO A 31 14.98 -5.58 8.37
N THR A 32 13.97 -5.46 9.23
CA THR A 32 13.65 -4.20 9.90
C THR A 32 13.51 -4.38 11.40
N HIS A 33 13.96 -3.38 12.16
CA HIS A 33 13.49 -3.21 13.53
C HIS A 33 12.07 -2.66 13.48
N VAL A 34 11.19 -3.16 14.34
CA VAL A 34 9.77 -2.78 14.36
C VAL A 34 9.36 -2.37 15.76
N GLN A 35 8.56 -1.32 15.86
CA GLN A 35 8.02 -0.85 17.12
C GLN A 35 6.60 -0.28 16.93
N ASP A 36 5.74 -0.54 17.92
CA ASP A 36 4.43 0.09 18.01
C ASP A 36 4.57 1.59 18.38
N VAL A 37 3.90 2.44 17.61
CA VAL A 37 3.79 3.88 17.82
C VAL A 37 2.32 4.27 17.84
N ARG A 38 1.93 5.06 18.84
CA ARG A 38 0.54 5.50 19.03
C ARG A 38 0.18 6.68 18.14
N VAL A 39 -0.97 6.62 17.48
CA VAL A 39 -1.53 7.72 16.69
C VAL A 39 -2.97 7.93 17.14
N GLY A 40 -3.16 8.79 18.15
CA GLY A 40 -4.42 8.84 18.90
C GLY A 40 -4.77 7.45 19.44
N ALA A 41 -5.99 6.98 19.16
CA ALA A 41 -6.46 5.65 19.56
C ALA A 41 -5.81 4.48 18.76
N LEU A 42 -5.07 4.76 17.69
CA LEU A 42 -4.54 3.77 16.76
C LEU A 42 -3.13 3.30 17.13
N SER A 43 -2.81 2.02 16.85
CA SER A 43 -1.44 1.52 16.90
C SER A 43 -0.89 1.40 15.49
N PHE A 44 0.16 2.15 15.19
CA PHE A 44 0.94 2.02 13.96
C PHE A 44 2.20 1.20 14.23
N GLN A 45 2.65 0.42 13.26
CA GLN A 45 3.99 -0.13 13.27
C GLN A 45 4.95 0.84 12.58
N LEU A 46 5.98 1.28 13.30
CA LEU A 46 7.13 1.96 12.73
C LEU A 46 8.19 0.91 12.41
N ARG A 47 8.66 0.90 11.16
CA ARG A 47 9.73 0.02 10.68
C ARG A 47 10.98 0.83 10.38
N PHE A 48 12.14 0.34 10.80
CA PHE A 48 13.44 0.95 10.51
C PHE A 48 14.33 0.00 9.70
N SER A 49 14.82 0.48 8.56
CA SER A 49 15.77 -0.24 7.72
C SER A 49 16.90 0.68 7.23
N PRO A 50 18.06 0.69 7.88
CA PRO A 50 19.19 1.52 7.44
C PRO A 50 19.73 1.09 6.07
N SER A 51 19.64 -0.20 5.75
CA SER A 51 20.08 -0.77 4.47
C SER A 51 19.33 -0.19 3.25
N LEU A 52 18.11 0.33 3.44
CA LEU A 52 17.36 0.99 2.37
C LEU A 52 17.90 2.37 1.99
N ALA A 53 18.66 3.04 2.87
CA ALA A 53 19.30 4.31 2.54
C ALA A 53 20.28 4.15 1.36
N ASN A 54 20.86 2.96 1.21
CA ASN A 54 21.85 2.62 0.19
C ASN A 54 21.25 1.97 -1.07
N LYS A 55 19.91 1.92 -1.20
CA LYS A 55 19.27 1.35 -2.38
C LYS A 55 19.66 2.14 -3.64
N PRO A 56 20.01 1.49 -4.77
CA PRO A 56 20.26 2.18 -6.02
C PRO A 56 19.06 3.07 -6.36
N LYS A 57 19.29 4.40 -6.42
CA LYS A 57 18.25 5.34 -6.83
C LYS A 57 17.93 5.08 -8.31
N ALA A 58 16.65 5.08 -8.66
CA ALA A 58 16.27 5.13 -10.06
C ALA A 58 16.93 6.36 -10.71
N PRO A 59 17.31 6.30 -12.00
CA PRO A 59 17.87 7.46 -12.68
C PRO A 59 16.93 8.67 -12.53
N PRO A 60 17.45 9.88 -12.29
CA PRO A 60 16.61 11.07 -12.25
C PRO A 60 15.82 11.19 -13.56
N LYS A 61 14.53 11.58 -13.46
CA LYS A 61 13.70 11.91 -14.62
C LYS A 61 14.39 13.05 -15.38
N GLN A 62 15.05 12.73 -16.49
CA GLN A 62 15.67 13.75 -17.35
C GLN A 62 14.55 14.57 -18.00
N GLN A 63 14.34 15.81 -17.53
CA GLN A 63 13.74 16.85 -18.34
C GLN A 63 14.81 17.34 -19.31
N GLY A 64 14.92 16.66 -20.45
CA GLY A 64 15.92 16.95 -21.48
C GLY A 64 15.24 17.27 -22.81
N THR A 65 15.25 18.55 -23.16
CA THR A 65 14.98 19.10 -24.49
C THR A 65 16.09 18.69 -25.45
N THR A 66 16.01 17.52 -26.07
CA THR A 66 16.84 17.16 -27.23
C THR A 66 16.15 16.08 -28.07
N SER A 67 16.06 16.36 -29.37
CA SER A 67 15.44 15.55 -30.42
C SER A 67 16.28 14.31 -30.77
N SER A 68 16.32 13.34 -29.86
CA SER A 68 16.78 11.97 -30.09
C SER A 68 15.79 11.03 -29.42
N PRO A 69 15.37 9.92 -30.04
CA PRO A 69 14.42 9.00 -29.40
C PRO A 69 15.12 8.42 -28.17
N SER A 70 14.73 8.90 -26.99
CA SER A 70 15.21 8.36 -25.73
C SER A 70 14.84 6.88 -25.68
N PRO A 71 15.75 5.99 -25.22
CA PRO A 71 15.38 4.59 -25.02
C PRO A 71 14.18 4.54 -24.09
N LYS A 72 13.17 3.73 -24.44
CA LYS A 72 11.98 3.54 -23.62
C LYS A 72 12.42 3.25 -22.18
N PRO A 73 11.86 3.95 -21.16
CA PRO A 73 12.17 3.66 -19.77
C PRO A 73 12.00 2.17 -19.48
N PHE A 74 12.94 1.58 -18.73
CA PHE A 74 12.86 0.18 -18.33
C PHE A 74 11.60 -0.04 -17.48
N ASP A 75 10.74 -0.95 -17.92
CA ASP A 75 9.54 -1.36 -17.21
C ASP A 75 9.80 -2.71 -16.50
N PRO A 76 9.90 -2.73 -15.15
CA PRO A 76 10.15 -3.96 -14.41
C PRO A 76 8.99 -4.95 -14.45
N PHE A 77 7.81 -4.52 -14.90
CA PHE A 77 6.60 -5.33 -15.02
C PHE A 77 6.24 -5.62 -16.49
N ALA A 78 7.15 -5.36 -17.43
CA ALA A 78 6.95 -5.78 -18.81
C ALA A 78 6.77 -7.30 -18.88
N TYR A 79 5.58 -7.74 -19.28
CA TYR A 79 5.28 -9.16 -19.44
C TYR A 79 6.05 -9.73 -20.64
N THR A 80 6.78 -10.81 -20.41
CA THR A 80 7.69 -11.43 -21.40
C THR A 80 7.45 -12.93 -21.53
N SER A 81 7.89 -13.51 -22.64
CA SER A 81 7.93 -14.96 -22.86
C SER A 81 9.36 -15.35 -23.22
N PRO A 82 10.10 -16.08 -22.35
CA PRO A 82 9.67 -16.65 -21.07
C PRO A 82 9.37 -15.58 -19.99
N PRO A 83 8.58 -15.90 -18.94
CA PRO A 83 8.26 -14.98 -17.86
C PRO A 83 9.50 -14.45 -17.10
N PRO A 84 9.40 -13.28 -16.46
CA PRO A 84 10.52 -12.70 -15.70
C PRO A 84 10.91 -13.56 -14.49
N ARG A 85 12.14 -13.41 -14.00
CA ARG A 85 12.70 -14.23 -12.90
C ARG A 85 11.87 -14.27 -11.62
N LEU A 86 11.17 -13.18 -11.31
CA LEU A 86 10.35 -13.05 -10.11
C LEU A 86 8.88 -13.46 -10.32
N PHE A 87 8.54 -14.05 -11.47
CA PHE A 87 7.20 -14.54 -11.78
C PHE A 87 6.76 -15.65 -10.82
N VAL A 88 5.51 -15.56 -10.38
CA VAL A 88 4.87 -16.56 -9.51
C VAL A 88 3.80 -17.32 -10.30
N ALA A 89 2.82 -16.62 -10.87
CA ALA A 89 1.71 -17.24 -11.60
C ALA A 89 0.91 -16.22 -12.42
N ASP A 90 0.14 -16.71 -13.38
CA ASP A 90 -0.88 -15.91 -14.05
C ASP A 90 -2.16 -15.79 -13.21
N VAL A 91 -2.89 -14.68 -13.40
CA VAL A 91 -4.22 -14.44 -12.81
C VAL A 91 -5.17 -14.05 -13.95
N GLY A 92 -5.77 -15.07 -14.56
CA GLY A 92 -6.56 -14.89 -15.78
C GLY A 92 -5.69 -14.46 -16.98
N ALA A 93 -6.29 -13.74 -17.93
CA ALA A 93 -5.64 -13.36 -19.17
C ALA A 93 -4.94 -11.99 -19.14
N ALA A 94 -5.30 -11.13 -18.18
CA ALA A 94 -4.88 -9.73 -18.15
C ALA A 94 -3.89 -9.39 -17.01
N HIS A 95 -3.69 -10.30 -16.05
CA HIS A 95 -2.85 -10.05 -14.88
C HIS A 95 -1.92 -11.22 -14.59
N PHE A 96 -0.86 -10.92 -13.85
CA PHE A 96 0.10 -11.91 -13.37
C PHE A 96 0.70 -11.46 -12.03
N LEU A 97 1.26 -12.42 -11.31
CA LEU A 97 1.90 -12.26 -10.02
C LEU A 97 3.42 -12.28 -10.15
N VAL A 98 4.08 -11.30 -9.53
CA VAL A 98 5.53 -11.27 -9.36
C VAL A 98 5.91 -10.94 -7.92
N LEU A 99 7.07 -11.38 -7.47
CA LEU A 99 7.62 -10.98 -6.18
C LEU A 99 8.14 -9.54 -6.23
N ASN A 100 8.00 -8.80 -5.14
CA ASN A 100 8.70 -7.53 -4.99
C ASN A 100 10.20 -7.77 -4.81
N LYS A 101 11.01 -7.33 -5.77
CA LYS A 101 12.47 -7.47 -5.77
C LYS A 101 13.16 -6.93 -4.51
N PHE A 102 12.59 -5.92 -3.88
CA PHE A 102 13.19 -5.26 -2.70
C PHE A 102 12.21 -5.35 -1.52
N ALA A 103 12.13 -6.53 -0.92
CA ALA A 103 11.14 -6.86 0.09
C ALA A 103 11.57 -6.35 1.47
N ILE A 104 10.65 -5.64 2.14
CA ILE A 104 10.76 -5.25 3.56
C ILE A 104 9.92 -6.20 4.42
N VAL A 105 8.72 -6.52 3.93
CA VAL A 105 7.88 -7.59 4.47
C VAL A 105 8.17 -8.84 3.64
N PRO A 106 8.47 -10.00 4.25
CA PRO A 106 8.66 -11.25 3.52
C PRO A 106 7.44 -11.57 2.67
N GLU A 107 7.66 -12.32 1.60
CA GLU A 107 6.57 -12.82 0.76
C GLU A 107 5.71 -11.69 0.14
N HIS A 108 6.19 -10.43 0.12
CA HIS A 108 5.53 -9.33 -0.58
C HIS A 108 5.53 -9.62 -2.10
N PHE A 109 4.33 -9.71 -2.66
CA PHE A 109 4.10 -9.93 -4.08
C PHE A 109 3.19 -8.86 -4.69
N ILE A 110 3.16 -8.81 -6.01
CA ILE A 110 2.58 -7.75 -6.82
C ILE A 110 1.71 -8.40 -7.88
N LEU A 111 0.47 -7.92 -8.00
CA LEU A 111 -0.42 -8.19 -9.12
C LEU A 111 -0.24 -7.08 -10.15
N ALA A 112 0.39 -7.39 -11.28
CA ALA A 112 0.61 -6.46 -12.38
C ALA A 112 -0.31 -6.77 -13.57
N THR A 113 -0.67 -5.75 -14.34
CA THR A 113 -1.32 -5.94 -15.64
C THR A 113 -0.32 -6.48 -16.66
N ARG A 114 -0.74 -7.34 -17.59
CA ARG A 114 0.14 -7.81 -18.67
C ARG A 114 0.45 -6.69 -19.66
N ASP A 115 -0.59 -6.00 -20.09
CA ASP A 115 -0.45 -4.80 -20.92
C ASP A 115 -0.10 -3.61 -20.03
N PHE A 116 0.76 -2.73 -20.52
CA PHE A 116 1.06 -1.48 -19.83
C PHE A 116 -0.22 -0.64 -19.71
N LYS A 117 -0.71 -0.50 -18.48
CA LYS A 117 -1.71 0.51 -18.11
C LYS A 117 -1.08 1.52 -17.16
N PRO A 118 -1.45 2.82 -17.21
CA PRO A 118 -0.86 3.79 -16.29
C PRO A 118 -1.30 3.56 -14.83
N GLN A 119 -0.34 3.63 -13.93
CA GLN A 119 -0.54 3.62 -12.47
C GLN A 119 -1.36 4.82 -11.98
N THR A 120 -1.40 5.91 -12.75
CA THR A 120 -2.14 7.14 -12.44
C THR A 120 -3.61 7.09 -12.83
N HIS A 121 -4.07 6.00 -13.43
CA HIS A 121 -5.44 5.88 -13.91
C HIS A 121 -6.33 5.16 -12.89
N VAL A 122 -7.63 5.48 -12.94
CA VAL A 122 -8.68 4.79 -12.18
C VAL A 122 -8.66 3.30 -12.54
N LEU A 123 -8.79 2.44 -11.52
CA LEU A 123 -8.72 0.98 -11.67
C LEU A 123 -9.91 0.47 -12.47
N ASP A 124 -9.66 -0.56 -13.28
CA ASP A 124 -10.71 -1.28 -13.99
C ASP A 124 -11.31 -2.37 -13.10
N ALA A 125 -12.52 -2.83 -13.44
CA ALA A 125 -13.20 -3.92 -12.73
C ALA A 125 -12.33 -5.18 -12.60
N ASP A 126 -11.52 -5.50 -13.61
CA ASP A 126 -10.63 -6.67 -13.60
C ASP A 126 -9.48 -6.52 -12.60
N ASP A 127 -8.97 -5.31 -12.37
CA ASP A 127 -7.90 -5.07 -11.41
C ASP A 127 -8.38 -5.37 -9.97
N LEU A 128 -9.59 -4.90 -9.65
CA LEU A 128 -10.23 -5.13 -8.36
C LEU A 128 -10.60 -6.59 -8.17
N TYR A 129 -11.20 -7.22 -9.19
CA TYR A 129 -11.66 -8.60 -9.08
C TYR A 129 -10.49 -9.59 -9.05
N ALA A 130 -9.41 -9.35 -9.80
CA ALA A 130 -8.18 -10.13 -9.70
C ALA A 130 -7.52 -10.00 -8.32
N THR A 131 -7.60 -8.81 -7.69
CA THR A 131 -7.15 -8.59 -6.31
C THR A 131 -7.98 -9.41 -5.33
N LEU A 132 -9.32 -9.34 -5.41
CA LEU A 132 -10.22 -10.14 -4.57
C LEU A 132 -10.03 -11.64 -4.76
N ALA A 133 -9.76 -12.09 -6.00
CA ALA A 133 -9.44 -13.48 -6.29
C ALA A 133 -8.15 -13.94 -5.61
N CYS A 134 -7.12 -13.07 -5.55
CA CYS A 134 -5.89 -13.37 -4.80
C CYS A 134 -6.14 -13.46 -3.30
N ILE A 135 -6.89 -12.52 -2.72
CA ILE A 135 -7.27 -12.55 -1.29
C ILE A 135 -8.03 -13.85 -0.98
N ARG A 136 -9.01 -14.22 -1.80
CA ARG A 136 -9.78 -15.46 -1.66
C ARG A 136 -8.88 -16.70 -1.70
N ALA A 137 -8.00 -16.81 -2.70
CA ALA A 137 -7.09 -17.95 -2.84
C ALA A 137 -6.08 -18.04 -1.68
N TYR A 138 -5.69 -16.89 -1.10
CA TYR A 138 -4.79 -16.83 0.05
C TYR A 138 -5.47 -17.34 1.33
N GLU A 139 -6.73 -16.94 1.55
CA GLU A 139 -7.56 -17.38 2.67
C GLU A 139 -7.90 -18.88 2.57
N GLU A 140 -8.29 -19.36 1.40
CA GLU A 140 -8.59 -20.78 1.15
C GLU A 140 -7.36 -21.68 1.29
N GLY A 141 -6.18 -21.18 0.87
CA GLY A 141 -4.93 -21.92 0.90
C GLY A 141 -4.24 -21.94 2.26
N SER A 142 -4.70 -21.14 3.23
CA SER A 142 -4.08 -21.04 4.55
C SER A 142 -4.70 -22.02 5.52
N SER A 143 -3.98 -23.10 5.81
CA SER A 143 -4.34 -24.11 6.82
C SER A 143 -4.14 -23.62 8.27
N SER A 144 -3.61 -22.41 8.47
CA SER A 144 -3.26 -21.86 9.77
C SER A 144 -4.43 -21.10 10.40
N SER A 145 -5.10 -21.74 11.35
CA SER A 145 -5.99 -21.13 12.33
C SER A 145 -5.22 -20.31 13.38
N SER A 146 -4.19 -19.54 12.99
CA SER A 146 -3.53 -18.65 13.96
C SER A 146 -4.46 -17.49 14.28
N ALA A 147 -4.64 -17.20 15.57
CA ALA A 147 -5.49 -16.11 16.08
C ALA A 147 -5.12 -14.70 15.56
N HIS A 148 -4.00 -14.56 14.84
CA HIS A 148 -3.43 -13.29 14.39
C HIS A 148 -3.42 -13.10 12.85
N GLY A 149 -4.32 -13.76 12.11
CA GLY A 149 -4.48 -13.53 10.67
C GLY A 149 -3.55 -14.37 9.78
N GLY A 150 -3.33 -15.63 10.16
CA GLY A 150 -2.44 -16.58 9.47
C GLY A 150 -2.80 -16.89 8.01
N GLY A 151 -3.98 -16.47 7.55
CA GLY A 151 -4.41 -16.53 6.15
C GLY A 151 -4.89 -15.22 5.57
N ALA A 152 -4.72 -14.09 6.27
CA ALA A 152 -5.18 -12.80 5.81
C ALA A 152 -4.15 -12.15 4.87
N LEU A 153 -4.67 -11.49 3.83
CA LEU A 153 -3.89 -10.76 2.84
C LEU A 153 -4.34 -9.30 2.80
N PHE A 154 -3.39 -8.38 2.91
CA PHE A 154 -3.61 -6.95 2.74
C PHE A 154 -3.16 -6.53 1.35
N ALA A 155 -4.08 -6.04 0.53
CA ALA A 155 -3.78 -5.50 -0.78
C ALA A 155 -3.86 -3.97 -0.77
N PHE A 156 -2.97 -3.29 -1.50
CA PHE A 156 -3.00 -1.84 -1.64
C PHE A 156 -2.56 -1.34 -3.02
N PHE A 157 -3.11 -0.19 -3.40
CA PHE A 157 -2.81 0.50 -4.65
C PHE A 157 -2.41 1.95 -4.37
N ASN A 158 -1.43 2.44 -5.13
CA ASN A 158 -0.93 3.82 -5.04
C ASN A 158 -1.21 4.52 -6.37
N CYS A 159 -2.18 5.43 -6.41
CA CYS A 159 -2.56 6.15 -7.63
C CYS A 159 -2.15 7.63 -7.56
N GLY A 160 -1.45 8.12 -8.58
CA GLY A 160 -1.09 9.53 -8.70
C GLY A 160 0.16 9.94 -7.90
N ALA A 161 0.63 11.18 -8.15
CA ALA A 161 1.93 11.68 -7.70
C ALA A 161 2.11 11.74 -6.17
N HIS A 162 1.02 11.86 -5.40
CA HIS A 162 1.09 11.97 -3.93
C HIS A 162 0.85 10.66 -3.19
N SER A 163 0.71 9.54 -3.92
CA SER A 163 0.32 8.26 -3.32
C SER A 163 1.50 7.38 -2.86
N GLY A 164 2.74 7.77 -3.15
CA GLY A 164 3.92 6.93 -2.96
C GLY A 164 4.12 5.87 -4.05
N ALA A 165 3.51 6.05 -5.22
CA ALA A 165 3.72 5.18 -6.38
C ALA A 165 5.16 5.33 -6.94
N SER A 166 5.84 4.22 -7.20
CA SER A 166 7.23 4.21 -7.69
C SER A 166 7.40 3.68 -9.11
N GLN A 167 6.40 2.98 -9.66
CA GLN A 167 6.42 2.42 -11.01
C GLN A 167 5.22 2.93 -11.81
N PRO A 168 5.39 3.27 -13.11
CA PRO A 168 4.32 3.81 -13.93
C PRO A 168 3.37 2.74 -14.48
N HIS A 169 3.79 1.48 -14.53
CA HIS A 169 2.95 0.37 -14.96
C HIS A 169 2.01 -0.03 -13.81
N ARG A 170 0.71 -0.10 -14.09
CA ARG A 170 -0.37 -0.52 -13.18
C ARG A 170 -0.05 -1.81 -12.44
N HIS A 171 -0.01 -1.69 -11.12
CA HIS A 171 0.21 -2.80 -10.21
C HIS A 171 -0.43 -2.56 -8.84
N ILE A 172 -0.92 -3.64 -8.24
CA ILE A 172 -1.47 -3.71 -6.89
C ILE A 172 -0.52 -4.55 -6.05
N GLN A 173 -0.16 -4.08 -4.86
CA GLN A 173 0.78 -4.73 -3.95
C GLN A 173 0.02 -5.55 -2.92
N LEU A 174 0.51 -6.75 -2.60
CA LEU A 174 -0.12 -7.69 -1.67
C LEU A 174 0.87 -8.14 -0.61
N LEU A 175 0.45 -8.05 0.65
CA LEU A 175 1.26 -8.35 1.83
C LEU A 175 0.53 -9.37 2.69
N PRO A 176 1.14 -10.53 2.96
CA PRO A 176 0.62 -11.45 3.97
C PRO A 176 0.59 -10.77 5.34
N VAL A 177 -0.57 -10.72 5.99
CA VAL A 177 -0.72 -10.00 7.27
C VAL A 177 0.16 -10.65 8.35
N ALA A 178 0.29 -11.97 8.34
CA ALA A 178 1.22 -12.68 9.23
C ALA A 178 2.67 -12.22 9.04
N ALA A 179 3.13 -12.03 7.80
CA ALA A 179 4.47 -11.51 7.52
C ALA A 179 4.60 -10.02 7.94
N MET A 180 3.52 -9.24 7.84
CA MET A 180 3.50 -7.87 8.36
C MET A 180 3.62 -7.80 9.88
N ARG A 181 3.40 -8.90 10.64
CA ARG A 181 3.64 -8.94 12.09
C ARG A 181 5.07 -9.30 12.46
N GLU A 182 5.90 -9.72 11.50
CA GLU A 182 7.29 -10.06 11.78
C GLU A 182 8.02 -8.87 12.43
N GLY A 183 8.68 -9.15 13.56
CA GLY A 183 9.40 -8.17 14.37
C GLY A 183 8.56 -7.45 15.43
N LEU A 184 7.23 -7.59 15.41
CA LEU A 184 6.38 -7.02 16.46
C LEU A 184 6.39 -7.87 17.74
N PRO A 185 6.24 -7.24 18.92
CA PRO A 185 5.99 -7.95 20.18
C PRO A 185 4.72 -8.83 20.10
N GLU A 186 4.69 -9.95 20.82
CA GLU A 186 3.52 -10.84 20.86
C GLU A 186 2.24 -10.11 21.33
N ASN A 187 2.38 -9.17 22.25
CA ASN A 187 1.29 -8.35 22.79
C ASN A 187 1.04 -7.05 22.00
N SER A 188 1.58 -6.91 20.79
CA SER A 188 1.37 -5.73 19.95
C SER A 188 -0.12 -5.52 19.67
N ALA A 189 -0.57 -4.29 19.89
CA ALA A 189 -1.93 -3.84 19.61
C ALA A 189 -2.14 -3.47 18.13
N TRP A 190 -1.10 -3.62 17.30
CA TRP A 190 -1.19 -3.39 15.87
C TRP A 190 -2.15 -4.38 15.20
N SER A 191 -2.97 -3.86 14.32
CA SER A 191 -3.76 -4.62 13.36
C SER A 191 -3.95 -3.76 12.11
N VAL A 192 -4.34 -4.40 11.01
CA VAL A 192 -4.52 -3.72 9.72
C VAL A 192 -5.56 -2.61 9.87
N LEU A 193 -5.13 -1.36 9.71
CA LEU A 193 -5.96 -0.17 9.90
C LEU A 193 -7.24 -0.21 9.03
N ALA A 194 -7.13 -0.65 7.77
CA ALA A 194 -8.26 -0.76 6.84
C ALA A 194 -9.43 -1.59 7.38
N SER A 195 -9.18 -2.58 8.23
CA SER A 195 -10.21 -3.40 8.86
C SER A 195 -10.88 -2.73 10.07
N ARG A 196 -10.35 -1.60 10.56
CA ARG A 196 -10.85 -0.88 11.75
C ARG A 196 -11.53 0.45 11.47
N LEU A 197 -11.32 1.07 10.30
CA LEU A 197 -11.68 2.47 10.03
C LEU A 197 -13.19 2.79 10.08
N ASP A 198 -14.05 1.78 10.12
CA ASP A 198 -15.50 1.90 10.37
C ASP A 198 -15.99 0.94 11.48
N GLY A 199 -15.09 0.55 12.40
CA GLY A 199 -15.41 -0.33 13.50
C GLY A 199 -16.12 0.38 14.65
N ASP A 200 -16.86 -0.38 15.46
CA ASP A 200 -17.51 0.11 16.69
C ASP A 200 -16.51 0.50 17.80
N ASP A 201 -15.20 0.30 17.56
CA ASP A 201 -14.13 0.64 18.49
C ASP A 201 -13.79 2.13 18.51
N GLY A 202 -14.44 2.94 17.68
CA GLY A 202 -14.26 4.39 17.62
C GLY A 202 -12.89 4.82 17.10
N ALA A 203 -12.19 3.94 16.40
CA ALA A 203 -10.82 4.15 15.94
C ALA A 203 -10.77 5.11 14.74
N VAL A 204 -10.54 6.40 15.02
CA VAL A 204 -10.46 7.45 13.99
C VAL A 204 -9.01 7.69 13.56
N ALA A 205 -8.75 7.64 12.25
CA ALA A 205 -7.45 8.05 11.68
C ALA A 205 -7.34 9.59 11.55
N PRO A 206 -6.12 10.16 11.60
CA PRO A 206 -5.89 11.60 11.43
C PRO A 206 -6.18 12.13 10.01
N PHE A 207 -6.50 11.24 9.07
CA PHE A 207 -6.88 11.53 7.70
C PHE A 207 -8.21 10.86 7.38
N ARG A 208 -8.96 11.44 6.43
CA ARG A 208 -10.21 10.89 5.95
C ARG A 208 -9.97 9.67 5.08
N THR A 209 -10.85 8.69 5.28
CA THR A 209 -10.99 7.51 4.44
C THR A 209 -12.46 7.32 4.07
N PHE A 210 -12.68 6.63 2.96
CA PHE A 210 -13.98 6.23 2.48
C PHE A 210 -13.96 4.72 2.32
N SER A 211 -14.88 4.03 2.97
CA SER A 211 -14.86 2.58 3.03
C SER A 211 -16.24 1.97 2.90
N ASP A 212 -16.24 0.71 2.50
CA ASP A 212 -17.45 -0.10 2.48
C ASP A 212 -17.12 -1.56 2.81
N ALA A 213 -18.14 -2.28 3.28
CA ALA A 213 -18.09 -3.73 3.43
C ALA A 213 -18.05 -4.39 2.04
N ILE A 214 -17.17 -5.37 1.91
CA ILE A 214 -17.18 -6.33 0.81
C ILE A 214 -17.14 -7.74 1.40
N GLY A 215 -17.34 -8.75 0.57
CA GLY A 215 -17.17 -10.15 0.91
C GLY A 215 -16.30 -10.85 -0.11
N LEU A 216 -15.78 -12.02 0.23
CA LEU A 216 -15.05 -12.83 -0.74
C LEU A 216 -15.94 -13.21 -1.93
N ASP A 217 -17.25 -13.33 -1.74
CA ASP A 217 -18.23 -13.63 -2.78
C ASP A 217 -18.77 -12.40 -3.54
N THR A 218 -18.33 -11.18 -3.22
CA THR A 218 -18.75 -9.96 -3.94
C THR A 218 -18.49 -10.11 -5.45
N SER A 219 -19.52 -9.80 -6.24
CA SER A 219 -19.44 -9.87 -7.70
C SER A 219 -18.46 -8.84 -8.26
N ARG A 220 -17.97 -9.07 -9.47
CA ARG A 220 -17.05 -8.14 -10.16
C ARG A 220 -17.71 -6.77 -10.37
N GLU A 221 -18.98 -6.77 -10.75
CA GLU A 221 -19.78 -5.59 -11.04
C GLU A 221 -20.07 -4.78 -9.77
N ASP A 222 -20.44 -5.44 -8.67
CA ASP A 222 -20.69 -4.77 -7.39
C ASP A 222 -19.40 -4.22 -6.79
N LEU A 223 -18.31 -4.98 -6.83
CA LEU A 223 -17.00 -4.53 -6.33
C LEU A 223 -16.53 -3.26 -7.07
N HIS A 224 -16.68 -3.23 -8.38
CA HIS A 224 -16.33 -2.07 -9.19
C HIS A 224 -17.26 -0.87 -8.92
N THR A 225 -18.56 -1.12 -8.77
CA THR A 225 -19.54 -0.07 -8.42
C THR A 225 -19.21 0.55 -7.06
N THR A 226 -18.91 -0.27 -6.05
CA THR A 226 -18.47 0.17 -4.74
C THR A 226 -17.18 0.99 -4.83
N TYR A 227 -16.18 0.51 -5.57
CA TYR A 227 -14.93 1.25 -5.79
C TYR A 227 -15.17 2.64 -6.40
N LEU A 228 -15.96 2.74 -7.48
CA LEU A 228 -16.24 4.03 -8.13
C LEU A 228 -16.99 4.99 -7.20
N ARG A 229 -17.94 4.49 -6.41
CA ARG A 229 -18.65 5.28 -5.40
C ARG A 229 -17.71 5.85 -4.34
N LEU A 230 -16.81 5.02 -3.80
CA LEU A 230 -15.80 5.47 -2.82
C LEU A 230 -14.81 6.45 -3.46
N TYR A 231 -14.46 6.24 -4.73
CA TYR A 231 -13.58 7.13 -5.48
C TYR A 231 -14.19 8.51 -5.68
N GLU A 232 -15.47 8.60 -6.06
CA GLU A 232 -16.20 9.87 -6.15
C GLU A 232 -16.23 10.62 -4.81
N GLN A 233 -16.40 9.91 -3.69
CA GLN A 233 -16.34 10.52 -2.35
C GLN A 233 -14.94 11.06 -2.04
N ALA A 234 -13.89 10.31 -2.38
CA ALA A 234 -12.49 10.74 -2.22
C ALA A 234 -12.18 11.99 -3.05
N VAL A 235 -12.64 12.05 -4.31
CA VAL A 235 -12.51 13.21 -5.19
C VAL A 235 -13.17 14.44 -4.57
N ARG A 236 -14.44 14.34 -4.13
CA ARG A 236 -15.16 15.47 -3.52
C ARG A 236 -14.45 15.98 -2.27
N ALA A 237 -13.95 15.09 -1.43
CA ALA A 237 -13.25 15.48 -0.21
C ALA A 237 -11.91 16.16 -0.47
N ALA A 238 -11.15 15.70 -1.47
CA ALA A 238 -9.90 16.32 -1.86
C ALA A 238 -10.10 17.70 -2.51
N ALA A 239 -11.15 17.85 -3.33
CA ALA A 239 -11.52 19.13 -3.94
C ALA A 239 -11.93 20.15 -2.86
N ALA A 240 -12.80 19.74 -1.93
CA ALA A 240 -13.21 20.58 -0.80
C ALA A 240 -12.02 20.98 0.11
N ALA A 241 -11.00 20.13 0.27
CA ALA A 241 -9.82 20.46 1.05
C ALA A 241 -8.89 21.50 0.38
N LYS A 242 -9.08 21.75 -0.92
CA LYS A 242 -8.30 22.70 -1.72
C LYS A 242 -9.10 23.92 -2.15
N ASP A 243 -10.36 24.04 -1.71
CA ASP A 243 -11.33 25.03 -2.20
C ASP A 243 -11.49 24.99 -3.74
N ASP A 244 -11.41 23.78 -4.31
CA ASP A 244 -11.55 23.49 -5.75
C ASP A 244 -12.89 22.79 -6.07
N GLU A 245 -13.29 22.82 -7.34
CA GLU A 245 -14.42 22.03 -7.84
C GLU A 245 -14.03 20.56 -8.12
N PRO A 246 -14.89 19.58 -7.79
CA PRO A 246 -14.58 18.17 -8.01
C PRO A 246 -14.57 17.83 -9.50
N ALA A 247 -13.42 17.36 -10.00
CA ALA A 247 -13.29 16.85 -11.36
C ALA A 247 -13.76 15.38 -11.45
N ALA A 248 -14.57 15.05 -12.45
CA ALA A 248 -14.95 13.67 -12.73
C ALA A 248 -13.82 12.93 -13.46
N ALA A 249 -13.61 11.66 -13.12
CA ALA A 249 -12.79 10.74 -13.89
C ALA A 249 -13.45 9.36 -13.88
N LYS A 250 -13.44 8.68 -15.02
CA LYS A 250 -14.02 7.34 -15.18
C LYS A 250 -12.95 6.25 -15.11
N SER A 251 -13.39 4.99 -15.01
CA SER A 251 -12.51 3.82 -15.14
C SER A 251 -11.62 3.93 -16.37
N GLY A 252 -10.33 3.64 -16.20
CA GLY A 252 -9.36 3.69 -17.30
C GLY A 252 -8.99 5.10 -17.77
N GLU A 253 -9.49 6.16 -17.14
CA GLU A 253 -9.03 7.54 -17.33
C GLU A 253 -8.04 7.94 -16.23
N GLU A 254 -7.30 9.02 -16.45
CA GLU A 254 -6.42 9.58 -15.43
C GLU A 254 -7.22 9.99 -14.20
N ALA A 255 -6.74 9.60 -13.02
CA ALA A 255 -7.42 9.90 -11.78
C ALA A 255 -7.36 11.42 -11.50
N ALA A 256 -8.51 12.00 -11.15
CA ALA A 256 -8.66 13.39 -10.77
C ALA A 256 -7.88 13.76 -9.50
N VAL A 257 -7.58 12.78 -8.65
CA VAL A 257 -6.85 12.96 -7.39
C VAL A 257 -5.84 11.85 -7.20
N SER A 258 -4.77 12.12 -6.45
CA SER A 258 -3.93 11.04 -5.91
C SER A 258 -4.68 10.34 -4.79
N TYR A 259 -4.59 9.03 -4.69
CA TYR A 259 -5.20 8.26 -3.61
C TYR A 259 -4.45 6.97 -3.32
N ASN A 260 -4.64 6.43 -2.12
CA ASN A 260 -4.38 5.03 -1.84
C ASN A 260 -5.69 4.27 -1.77
N MET A 261 -5.68 3.04 -2.28
CA MET A 261 -6.74 2.06 -2.01
C MET A 261 -6.14 0.93 -1.18
N ALA A 262 -6.92 0.39 -0.25
CA ALA A 262 -6.65 -0.85 0.44
C ALA A 262 -7.84 -1.81 0.29
N MET A 263 -7.54 -3.10 0.14
CA MET A 263 -8.53 -4.16 0.08
C MET A 263 -8.11 -5.30 1.00
N THR A 264 -9.07 -5.79 1.78
CA THR A 264 -8.97 -6.96 2.66
C THR A 264 -10.13 -7.91 2.32
N ARG A 265 -10.28 -9.01 3.07
CA ARG A 265 -11.37 -9.97 2.82
C ARG A 265 -12.79 -9.37 2.99
N ASP A 266 -12.91 -8.31 3.78
CA ASP A 266 -14.18 -7.75 4.24
C ASP A 266 -14.31 -6.23 4.03
N ARG A 267 -13.24 -5.53 3.63
CA ARG A 267 -13.26 -4.08 3.42
C ARG A 267 -12.57 -3.65 2.13
N LEU A 268 -13.18 -2.67 1.47
CA LEU A 268 -12.54 -1.81 0.48
C LEU A 268 -12.45 -0.39 1.04
N VAL A 269 -11.26 0.21 0.99
CA VAL A 269 -10.98 1.53 1.60
C VAL A 269 -10.23 2.41 0.61
N LEU A 270 -10.63 3.66 0.46
CA LEU A 270 -9.90 4.69 -0.28
C LEU A 270 -9.50 5.84 0.65
N CYS A 271 -8.30 6.38 0.43
CA CYS A 271 -7.79 7.56 1.11
C CYS A 271 -7.29 8.57 0.07
N PRO A 272 -7.93 9.74 -0.08
CA PRO A 272 -7.40 10.81 -0.92
C PRO A 272 -6.08 11.34 -0.34
N ARG A 273 -5.08 11.48 -1.21
CA ARG A 273 -3.71 11.86 -0.84
C ARG A 273 -3.39 13.27 -1.36
N LEU A 274 -2.89 14.11 -0.47
CA LEU A 274 -2.50 15.49 -0.75
C LEU A 274 -0.98 15.67 -0.84
N ALA A 275 -0.20 14.80 -0.19
CA ALA A 275 1.25 14.76 -0.27
C ALA A 275 1.76 13.32 -0.11
N GLU A 276 2.91 12.98 -0.70
CA GLU A 276 3.54 11.67 -0.52
C GLU A 276 4.01 11.44 0.92
N GLY A 277 4.47 12.49 1.58
CA GLY A 277 5.15 12.41 2.87
C GLY A 277 5.21 13.77 3.55
N GLY A 278 5.98 13.84 4.62
CA GLY A 278 6.20 15.09 5.34
C GLY A 278 7.47 15.07 6.18
N SER A 279 7.85 16.27 6.61
CA SER A 279 9.00 16.49 7.48
C SER A 279 8.79 15.83 8.83
N ILE A 280 9.82 15.13 9.30
CA ILE A 280 9.93 14.69 10.69
C ILE A 280 10.67 15.79 11.45
N MET A 281 10.02 16.33 12.47
CA MET A 281 10.61 17.33 13.36
C MET A 281 11.09 16.66 14.65
N ASP A 282 12.25 17.09 15.15
CA ASP A 282 12.68 16.74 16.50
C ASP A 282 11.75 17.42 17.52
N PRO A 283 11.20 16.68 18.48
CA PRO A 283 10.25 17.24 19.45
C PRO A 283 10.89 18.22 20.44
N ASP A 284 12.20 18.11 20.69
CA ASP A 284 12.92 18.89 21.69
C ASP A 284 13.47 20.18 21.08
N THR A 285 14.00 20.11 19.86
CA THR A 285 14.60 21.28 19.20
C THR A 285 13.69 21.97 18.19
N GLY A 286 12.69 21.26 17.66
CA GLY A 286 11.84 21.74 16.55
C GLY A 286 12.51 21.68 15.18
N ASP A 287 13.74 21.18 15.09
CA ASP A 287 14.48 21.08 13.83
C ASP A 287 13.97 19.94 12.95
N VAL A 288 14.11 20.07 11.64
CA VAL A 288 13.81 18.99 10.70
C VAL A 288 14.95 17.96 10.73
N VAL A 289 14.64 16.73 11.14
CA VAL A 289 15.61 15.62 11.23
C VAL A 289 15.53 14.64 10.07
N GLY A 290 14.45 14.70 9.28
CA GLY A 290 14.28 13.83 8.12
C GLY A 290 12.94 13.99 7.43
N GLN A 291 12.62 13.05 6.55
CA GLN A 291 11.37 13.02 5.78
C GLN A 291 10.83 11.60 5.76
N VAL A 292 9.55 11.42 6.06
CA VAL A 292 8.89 10.12 5.89
C VAL A 292 7.99 10.15 4.66
N SER A 293 8.25 9.27 3.71
CA SER A 293 7.36 8.98 2.59
C SER A 293 6.36 7.90 3.00
N LEU A 294 5.09 8.13 2.70
CA LEU A 294 3.99 7.21 2.98
C LEU A 294 3.34 6.74 1.69
N ASN A 295 3.13 5.43 1.59
CA ASN A 295 2.36 4.80 0.51
C ASN A 295 1.15 4.08 1.11
N GLY A 296 0.46 3.24 0.33
CA GLY A 296 -0.74 2.54 0.78
C GLY A 296 -0.57 1.64 2.01
N THR A 297 0.66 1.31 2.44
CA THR A 297 0.87 0.65 3.75
C THR A 297 0.45 1.52 4.93
N MET A 298 0.24 2.82 4.76
CA MET A 298 -0.38 3.67 5.77
C MET A 298 -1.81 3.18 6.13
N LEU A 299 -2.53 2.58 5.17
CA LEU A 299 -3.83 1.95 5.38
C LEU A 299 -3.74 0.58 6.05
N ALA A 300 -2.53 0.06 6.26
CA ALA A 300 -2.27 -1.03 7.21
C ALA A 300 -1.72 -0.50 8.54
N GLY A 301 -1.68 0.83 8.77
CA GLY A 301 -1.08 1.40 9.98
C GLY A 301 0.43 1.19 10.03
N THR A 302 1.14 1.38 8.91
CA THR A 302 2.60 1.13 8.82
C THR A 302 3.33 2.36 8.29
N ALA A 303 4.44 2.71 8.93
CA ALA A 303 5.41 3.71 8.45
C ALA A 303 6.82 3.10 8.38
N LEU A 304 7.66 3.60 7.46
CA LEU A 304 9.02 3.12 7.25
C LEU A 304 10.00 4.31 7.24
N VAL A 305 11.04 4.21 8.06
CA VAL A 305 12.13 5.18 8.15
C VAL A 305 13.46 4.54 7.83
N LYS A 306 14.42 5.37 7.40
CA LYS A 306 15.71 4.90 6.84
C LYS A 306 16.89 5.34 7.67
N THR A 307 16.74 6.35 8.52
CA THR A 307 17.81 6.86 9.37
C THR A 307 17.47 6.66 10.84
N GLU A 308 18.51 6.56 11.67
CA GLU A 308 18.36 6.45 13.12
C GLU A 308 17.73 7.72 13.71
N ALA A 309 18.06 8.90 13.18
CA ALA A 309 17.46 10.17 13.59
C ALA A 309 15.94 10.21 13.36
N GLU A 310 15.47 9.73 12.20
CA GLU A 310 14.03 9.60 11.89
C GLU A 310 13.34 8.61 12.83
N TRP A 311 13.96 7.43 13.03
CA TRP A 311 13.46 6.39 13.92
C TRP A 311 13.28 6.90 15.34
N ASP A 312 14.32 7.54 15.86
CA ASP A 312 14.33 8.04 17.22
C ASP A 312 13.34 9.18 17.44
N ALA A 313 13.23 10.13 16.49
CA ALA A 313 12.28 11.23 16.60
C ALA A 313 10.83 10.74 16.62
N LEU A 314 10.45 9.82 15.72
CA LEU A 314 9.09 9.27 15.66
C LEU A 314 8.76 8.36 16.86
N ARG A 315 9.76 7.67 17.42
CA ARG A 315 9.59 6.83 18.61
C ARG A 315 9.44 7.66 19.88
N ARG A 316 10.23 8.73 20.04
CA ARG A 316 10.15 9.63 21.21
C ARG A 316 8.88 10.47 21.21
N SER A 317 8.41 10.87 20.03
CA SER A 317 7.21 11.70 19.90
C SER A 317 6.23 11.12 18.87
N PRO A 318 5.25 10.33 19.33
CA PRO A 318 4.19 9.82 18.45
C PRO A 318 3.35 10.93 17.77
N ARG A 319 3.40 12.15 18.32
CA ARG A 319 2.80 13.36 17.71
C ARG A 319 3.45 13.74 16.39
N ALA A 320 4.76 13.49 16.22
CA ALA A 320 5.46 13.79 14.97
C ALA A 320 4.89 12.96 13.80
N LEU A 321 4.64 11.65 14.02
CA LEU A 321 4.00 10.81 13.01
C LEU A 321 2.55 11.27 12.75
N THR A 322 1.82 11.62 13.82
CA THR A 322 0.46 12.15 13.71
C THR A 322 0.40 13.42 12.84
N ALA A 323 1.33 14.36 13.02
CA ALA A 323 1.42 15.58 12.22
C ALA A 323 1.63 15.28 10.73
N VAL A 324 2.53 14.35 10.40
CA VAL A 324 2.73 13.93 9.00
C VAL A 324 1.48 13.24 8.44
N LEU A 325 0.85 12.35 9.21
CA LEU A 325 -0.37 11.67 8.76
C LEU A 325 -1.52 12.64 8.49
N LYS A 326 -1.65 13.72 9.28
CA LYS A 326 -2.62 14.81 9.02
C LYS A 326 -2.31 15.57 7.74
N SER A 327 -1.04 15.72 7.36
CA SER A 327 -0.65 16.52 6.18
C SER A 327 -0.70 15.75 4.87
N VAL A 328 -0.60 14.41 4.89
CA VAL A 328 -0.55 13.61 3.65
C VAL A 328 -1.92 13.26 3.07
N GLY A 329 -2.99 13.38 3.85
CA GLY A 329 -4.37 13.13 3.44
C GLY A 329 -5.29 14.29 3.78
N VAL A 330 -6.57 14.20 3.41
CA VAL A 330 -7.57 15.18 3.85
C VAL A 330 -7.77 15.04 5.36
N ALA A 331 -7.63 16.12 6.12
CA ALA A 331 -7.73 16.06 7.58
C ALA A 331 -9.09 15.52 8.07
N GLN A 332 -9.08 14.71 9.13
CA GLN A 332 -10.29 14.18 9.76
C GLN A 332 -10.66 15.02 10.99
N PRO A 333 -11.75 15.82 10.97
CA PRO A 333 -12.10 16.73 12.06
C PRO A 333 -12.41 16.03 13.39
N HIS A 334 -12.84 14.77 13.34
CA HIS A 334 -13.16 13.98 14.53
C HIS A 334 -11.95 13.24 15.13
N PHE A 335 -10.76 13.38 14.53
CA PHE A 335 -9.55 12.80 15.11
C PHE A 335 -9.19 13.53 16.41
N VAL A 336 -9.15 12.78 17.51
CA VAL A 336 -8.70 13.27 18.81
C VAL A 336 -7.29 12.77 19.05
N GLU A 337 -6.37 13.71 19.22
CA GLU A 337 -5.01 13.41 19.65
C GLU A 337 -5.04 13.12 21.15
N GLU A 338 -4.62 11.93 21.57
CA GLU A 338 -4.56 11.61 23.00
C GLU A 338 -3.61 12.60 23.69
N ASN A 339 -4.10 13.25 24.75
CA ASN A 339 -3.24 13.97 25.67
C ASN A 339 -2.42 12.94 26.46
N ILE A 340 -1.30 12.51 25.90
CA ILE A 340 -0.29 11.78 26.65
C ILE A 340 0.23 12.78 27.70
N LYS A 341 -0.29 12.69 28.92
CA LYS A 341 0.39 13.27 30.08
C LYS A 341 1.72 12.51 30.17
N LEU A 342 2.80 13.23 29.87
CA LEU A 342 4.18 12.78 30.06
C LEU A 342 4.40 12.31 31.50
#